data_AF-A0AAX4IP48-F1
#
_entry.id   AF-A0AAX4IP48-F1
#
_cell.length_a   1.000
_cell.length_b   1.000
_cell.length_c   1.000
_cell.angle_alpha   90.00
_cell.angle_beta   90.00
_cell.angle_gamma   90.00
#
_symmetry.space_group_name_H-M   'P 1'
#
loop_
_entity.id
_entity.type
_entity.pdbx_description
1 polymer ?
#
loop_
_entity_poly.entity_id
_entity_poly.type
_entity_poly.pdbx_seq_one_letter_code
_entity_poly.pdbx_strand_id
1 'polypeptide(L)'
;MALKTNQLLFLASMLASATLGHVVLENPKPFKFVADGPTNPISTSGSDFPCKIPPWASYEIDGSPTAVAIGETLEATFKGQAVHGGGSCQFALSADTNPTKASKWMVIHSIEGGCPARNQKGNLEGHNADKYPFKIPAGIAPGDYVFAWIWLARVGGQPEYYMNCAPITVTGAKKSKMKKTRRQFVDRRASLARREQFPELFMANIGEVAGGCTTGKALNARIPIAFPNPGIYVDHPEGAENLYKQPCDGNPRAGSPAEPGPGVGSPSSPAGTAAPTPTVVDGTVVPTASSVFLSSTFSSSDMLGTKPVSTNSPTTMSAEPSLPTGLCPAPIISTVTNEITVTVTATIISISVTGSQLVGRPTAAPTASPTASPGAPEPAPVNCTEGHLTCLPDETHFATCTGGKLTAPQPIAPGFKCTAGEGEGLDISPIVPYF
;
A
#
# COMPACT_ATOMS: atom_id res chain seq x y z
N MET A 1 -20.93 -58.27 -27.23
CA MET A 1 -19.47 -58.11 -27.07
C MET A 1 -19.09 -56.78 -27.71
N ALA A 2 -18.45 -55.80 -27.09
CA ALA A 2 -18.06 -55.51 -25.72
C ALA A 2 -17.87 -53.98 -25.73
N LEU A 3 -18.64 -53.24 -24.92
CA LEU A 3 -18.39 -51.82 -24.70
C LEU A 3 -17.01 -51.69 -24.03
N LYS A 4 -16.07 -50.98 -24.65
CA LYS A 4 -14.78 -50.64 -24.03
C LYS A 4 -15.00 -49.54 -22.99
N THR A 5 -15.37 -49.95 -21.78
CA THR A 5 -15.63 -49.10 -20.60
C THR A 5 -14.38 -48.51 -19.96
N ASN A 6 -13.30 -48.25 -20.69
CA ASN A 6 -12.01 -47.84 -20.11
C ASN A 6 -11.35 -46.59 -20.71
N GLN A 7 -12.06 -45.81 -21.53
CA GLN A 7 -11.53 -44.53 -22.06
C GLN A 7 -12.36 -43.29 -21.68
N LEU A 8 -13.43 -43.45 -20.89
CA LEU A 8 -14.30 -42.35 -20.47
C LEU A 8 -13.95 -41.75 -19.09
N LEU A 9 -12.85 -42.17 -18.46
CA LEU A 9 -12.47 -41.73 -17.10
C LEU A 9 -11.27 -40.78 -17.03
N PHE A 10 -10.68 -40.36 -18.17
CA PHE A 10 -9.50 -39.47 -18.17
C PHE A 10 -9.75 -38.06 -18.74
N LEU A 11 -11.00 -37.67 -19.03
CA LEU A 11 -11.34 -36.34 -19.57
C LEU A 11 -12.32 -35.53 -18.69
N ALA A 12 -12.38 -35.81 -17.38
CA ALA A 12 -13.26 -35.07 -16.45
C ALA A 12 -12.49 -34.26 -15.38
N SER A 13 -11.16 -34.12 -15.51
CA SER A 13 -10.33 -33.34 -14.59
C SER A 13 -9.55 -32.30 -15.40
N MET A 14 -10.08 -31.08 -15.50
CA MET A 14 -9.49 -29.81 -15.98
C MET A 14 -10.70 -28.98 -16.47
N LEU A 15 -11.41 -28.20 -15.65
CA LEU A 15 -11.02 -26.84 -15.24
C LEU A 15 -11.84 -26.48 -13.99
N ALA A 16 -11.32 -26.78 -12.80
CA ALA A 16 -11.66 -25.96 -11.64
C ALA A 16 -10.66 -24.80 -11.65
N SER A 17 -10.98 -23.72 -12.37
CA SER A 17 -10.27 -22.46 -12.18
C SER A 17 -10.54 -22.05 -10.74
N ALA A 18 -9.61 -22.34 -9.83
CA ALA A 18 -9.64 -21.77 -8.50
C ALA A 18 -9.53 -20.25 -8.71
N THR A 19 -10.66 -19.55 -8.59
CA THR A 19 -10.66 -18.10 -8.58
C THR A 19 -9.80 -17.70 -7.40
N LEU A 20 -8.70 -17.03 -7.69
CA LEU A 20 -7.74 -16.66 -6.68
C LEU A 20 -8.36 -15.57 -5.81
N GLY A 21 -8.99 -15.98 -4.71
CA GLY A 21 -9.62 -15.04 -3.78
C GLY A 21 -8.57 -14.08 -3.26
N HIS A 22 -8.85 -12.77 -3.38
CA HIS A 22 -8.11 -11.73 -2.67
C HIS A 22 -8.19 -11.95 -1.16
N VAL A 23 -7.31 -11.28 -0.42
CA VAL A 23 -7.10 -11.58 0.99
C VAL A 23 -8.20 -10.96 1.85
N VAL A 24 -8.69 -11.73 2.83
CA VAL A 24 -9.64 -11.31 3.86
C VAL A 24 -9.11 -11.67 5.24
N LEU A 25 -9.36 -10.80 6.22
CA LEU A 25 -9.14 -11.06 7.64
C LEU A 25 -9.99 -12.27 8.12
N GLU A 26 -9.35 -13.26 8.72
CA GLU A 26 -10.05 -14.39 9.37
C GLU A 26 -10.12 -14.21 10.88
N ASN A 27 -9.02 -13.79 11.50
CA ASN A 27 -8.95 -13.54 12.94
C ASN A 27 -8.29 -12.17 13.18
N PRO A 28 -8.85 -11.29 14.05
CA PRO A 28 -10.16 -11.40 14.68
C PRO A 28 -11.29 -11.49 13.64
N LYS A 29 -12.36 -12.22 14.00
CA LYS A 29 -13.47 -12.49 13.07
C LYS A 29 -14.13 -11.18 12.61
N PRO A 30 -14.19 -10.88 11.30
CA PRO A 30 -14.79 -9.64 10.82
C PRO A 30 -16.28 -9.50 11.12
N PHE A 31 -16.79 -8.28 10.98
CA PHE A 31 -18.23 -8.06 10.80
C PHE A 31 -18.74 -8.81 9.56
N LYS A 32 -20.05 -9.06 9.51
CA LYS A 32 -20.67 -9.59 8.29
C LYS A 32 -20.53 -8.59 7.16
N PHE A 33 -20.15 -9.09 5.99
CA PHE A 33 -20.10 -8.31 4.77
C PHE A 33 -21.46 -8.37 4.08
N VAL A 34 -21.99 -7.20 3.73
CA VAL A 34 -23.37 -6.99 3.24
C VAL A 34 -23.43 -6.57 1.76
N ALA A 35 -22.27 -6.32 1.15
CA ALA A 35 -22.12 -5.87 -0.24
C ALA A 35 -20.86 -6.52 -0.88
N ASP A 36 -20.41 -6.01 -2.03
CA ASP A 36 -19.29 -6.55 -2.81
C ASP A 36 -18.12 -7.01 -1.95
N GLY A 37 -17.65 -8.22 -2.27
CA GLY A 37 -17.11 -9.20 -1.33
C GLY A 37 -16.01 -8.75 -0.37
N PRO A 38 -15.82 -9.51 0.72
CA PRO A 38 -14.87 -9.20 1.80
C PRO A 38 -13.42 -9.01 1.35
N THR A 39 -13.10 -9.56 0.19
CA THR A 39 -11.76 -9.62 -0.39
C THR A 39 -11.46 -8.44 -1.31
N ASN A 40 -12.45 -7.61 -1.68
CA ASN A 40 -12.24 -6.50 -2.61
C ASN A 40 -11.56 -5.32 -1.90
N PRO A 41 -10.70 -4.54 -2.59
CA PRO A 41 -10.19 -3.29 -2.03
C PRO A 41 -11.32 -2.30 -1.76
N ILE A 42 -11.04 -1.30 -0.93
CA ILE A 42 -11.88 -0.10 -0.80
C ILE A 42 -11.92 0.58 -2.17
N SER A 43 -13.09 1.10 -2.54
CA SER A 43 -13.31 1.87 -3.75
C SER A 43 -12.28 3.00 -3.88
N THR A 44 -11.82 3.26 -5.10
CA THR A 44 -10.87 4.36 -5.37
C THR A 44 -11.44 5.74 -5.05
N SER A 45 -12.77 5.90 -4.98
CA SER A 45 -13.42 7.12 -4.50
C SER A 45 -13.56 7.18 -2.98
N GLY A 46 -13.23 6.10 -2.27
CA GLY A 46 -13.42 5.95 -0.83
C GLY A 46 -14.89 5.96 -0.41
N SER A 47 -15.83 5.62 -1.30
CA SER A 47 -17.28 5.61 -1.03
C SER A 47 -17.70 4.56 0.01
N ASP A 48 -17.00 3.43 0.07
CA ASP A 48 -17.19 2.32 1.02
C ASP A 48 -16.18 2.35 2.18
N PHE A 49 -15.43 3.45 2.35
CA PHE A 49 -14.57 3.67 3.51
C PHE A 49 -15.35 4.29 4.69
N PRO A 50 -15.14 3.81 5.94
CA PRO A 50 -14.29 2.69 6.34
C PRO A 50 -15.01 1.32 6.31
N CYS A 51 -14.24 0.24 6.48
CA CYS A 51 -14.74 -1.12 6.76
C CYS A 51 -15.56 -1.81 5.65
N LYS A 52 -15.69 -1.23 4.46
CA LYS A 52 -16.52 -1.76 3.36
C LYS A 52 -18.00 -1.87 3.73
N ILE A 53 -18.46 -1.05 4.67
CA ILE A 53 -19.87 -0.97 5.04
C ILE A 53 -20.46 0.28 4.38
N PRO A 54 -21.31 0.12 3.35
CA PRO A 54 -21.89 1.27 2.68
C PRO A 54 -22.86 2.02 3.61
N PRO A 55 -23.15 3.31 3.34
CA PRO A 55 -23.98 4.13 4.23
C PRO A 55 -25.40 3.60 4.51
N TRP A 56 -25.93 2.75 3.63
CA TRP A 56 -27.24 2.13 3.78
C TRP A 56 -27.23 0.83 4.59
N ALA A 57 -26.06 0.32 4.95
CA ALA A 57 -25.91 -0.92 5.71
C ALA A 57 -25.42 -0.67 7.14
N SER A 58 -25.57 -1.70 7.99
CA SER A 58 -25.20 -1.64 9.40
C SER A 58 -24.04 -2.57 9.72
N TYR A 59 -23.30 -2.25 10.79
CA TYR A 59 -22.27 -3.12 11.35
C TYR A 59 -22.93 -4.32 12.04
N GLU A 60 -22.95 -5.46 11.37
CA GLU A 60 -23.51 -6.70 11.91
C GLU A 60 -22.42 -7.62 12.45
N ILE A 61 -22.50 -7.95 13.74
CA ILE A 61 -21.57 -8.88 14.38
C ILE A 61 -21.90 -10.31 13.92
N ASP A 62 -20.89 -11.03 13.44
CA ASP A 62 -21.02 -12.45 13.10
C ASP A 62 -20.64 -13.35 14.29
N GLY A 63 -21.60 -13.59 15.19
CA GLY A 63 -21.39 -14.36 16.42
C GLY A 63 -21.09 -13.44 17.60
N SER A 64 -19.92 -13.58 18.23
CA SER A 64 -19.50 -12.76 19.37
C SER A 64 -18.22 -11.97 19.06
N PRO A 65 -18.06 -10.75 19.59
CA PRO A 65 -16.79 -10.00 19.51
C PRO A 65 -15.61 -10.83 20.00
N THR A 66 -14.43 -10.61 19.39
CA THR A 66 -13.20 -11.27 19.86
C THR A 66 -12.76 -10.63 21.18
N ALA A 67 -12.81 -11.39 22.28
CA ALA A 67 -12.37 -10.91 23.58
C ALA A 67 -10.86 -11.07 23.74
N VAL A 68 -10.16 -10.00 24.15
CA VAL A 68 -8.70 -9.99 24.35
C VAL A 68 -8.34 -9.14 25.56
N ALA A 69 -7.47 -9.62 26.45
CA ALA A 69 -6.98 -8.81 27.57
C ALA A 69 -5.83 -7.89 27.14
N ILE A 70 -5.69 -6.73 27.80
CA ILE A 70 -4.51 -5.88 27.63
C ILE A 70 -3.23 -6.69 27.91
N GLY A 71 -2.29 -6.67 26.96
CA GLY A 71 -1.02 -7.40 27.01
C GLY A 71 -1.10 -8.88 26.62
N GLU A 72 -2.29 -9.42 26.37
CA GLU A 72 -2.47 -10.76 25.81
C GLU A 72 -2.14 -10.76 24.31
N THR A 73 -1.48 -11.83 23.85
CA THR A 73 -1.20 -12.03 22.43
C THR A 73 -2.46 -12.47 21.72
N LEU A 74 -2.84 -11.75 20.67
CA LEU A 74 -3.85 -12.13 19.68
C LEU A 74 -3.13 -12.32 18.33
N GLU A 75 -3.56 -13.29 17.52
CA GLU A 75 -2.97 -13.53 16.20
C GLU A 75 -3.89 -12.98 15.12
N ALA A 76 -3.40 -12.09 14.28
CA ALA A 76 -4.08 -11.79 13.03
C ALA A 76 -3.80 -12.90 12.01
N THR A 77 -4.85 -13.45 11.40
CA THR A 77 -4.75 -14.46 10.34
C THR A 77 -5.63 -14.08 9.16
N PHE A 78 -5.27 -14.58 7.98
CA PHE A 78 -5.90 -14.19 6.73
C PHE A 78 -6.23 -15.40 5.86
N LYS A 79 -7.33 -15.31 5.11
CA LYS A 79 -7.68 -16.25 4.04
C LYS A 79 -7.53 -15.56 2.69
N GLY A 80 -7.37 -16.36 1.65
CA GLY A 80 -7.13 -15.89 0.29
C GLY A 80 -5.72 -16.24 -0.18
N GLN A 81 -5.53 -16.16 -1.48
CA GLN A 81 -4.31 -16.59 -2.16
C GLN A 81 -3.68 -15.46 -2.96
N ALA A 82 -4.46 -14.46 -3.39
CA ALA A 82 -3.95 -13.29 -4.09
C ALA A 82 -3.33 -12.29 -3.10
N VAL A 83 -2.16 -12.66 -2.56
CA VAL A 83 -1.39 -11.87 -1.57
C VAL A 83 -0.48 -10.83 -2.19
N HIS A 84 -0.43 -10.74 -3.53
CA HIS A 84 0.25 -9.67 -4.26
C HIS A 84 1.71 -9.41 -3.85
N GLY A 85 2.47 -10.49 -3.59
CA GLY A 85 3.86 -10.41 -3.13
C GLY A 85 4.01 -9.83 -1.71
N GLY A 86 2.94 -9.89 -0.92
CA GLY A 86 2.85 -9.25 0.39
C GLY A 86 2.62 -7.74 0.26
N GLY A 87 3.39 -6.96 1.02
CA GLY A 87 3.14 -5.53 1.21
C GLY A 87 3.26 -5.14 2.67
N SER A 88 2.58 -4.06 3.04
CA SER A 88 2.59 -3.54 4.40
C SER A 88 1.18 -3.42 4.95
N CYS A 89 1.03 -3.61 6.26
CA CYS A 89 -0.25 -3.58 6.95
C CYS A 89 -0.18 -2.74 8.22
N GLN A 90 -1.32 -2.20 8.64
CA GLN A 90 -1.51 -1.71 10.01
C GLN A 90 -2.71 -2.38 10.66
N PHE A 91 -2.58 -2.54 11.97
CA PHE A 91 -3.66 -2.92 12.86
C PHE A 91 -4.01 -1.70 13.72
N ALA A 92 -5.28 -1.30 13.71
CA ALA A 92 -5.74 -0.14 14.43
C ALA A 92 -7.06 -0.38 15.17
N LEU A 93 -7.32 0.45 16.18
CA LEU A 93 -8.54 0.42 16.98
C LEU A 93 -9.31 1.73 16.84
N SER A 94 -10.63 1.64 16.66
CA SER A 94 -11.57 2.75 16.86
C SER A 94 -12.45 2.46 18.06
N ALA A 95 -12.70 3.49 18.88
CA ALA A 95 -13.67 3.42 19.98
C ALA A 95 -15.12 3.62 19.50
N ASP A 96 -15.32 4.03 18.25
CA ASP A 96 -16.65 4.17 17.66
C ASP A 96 -17.18 2.77 17.34
N THR A 97 -18.39 2.45 17.80
CA THR A 97 -19.06 1.17 17.52
C THR A 97 -19.44 1.01 16.06
N ASN A 98 -19.72 2.14 15.38
CA ASN A 98 -20.03 2.22 13.96
C ASN A 98 -19.09 3.25 13.28
N PRO A 99 -17.86 2.86 12.91
CA PRO A 99 -16.91 3.80 12.32
C PRO A 99 -17.43 4.48 11.05
N THR A 100 -17.07 5.75 10.90
CA THR A 100 -17.36 6.61 9.75
C THR A 100 -16.05 7.20 9.20
N LYS A 101 -16.11 7.97 8.12
CA LYS A 101 -14.94 8.70 7.59
C LYS A 101 -14.32 9.66 8.62
N ALA A 102 -15.10 10.12 9.59
CA ALA A 102 -14.66 11.01 10.67
C ALA A 102 -14.06 10.27 11.87
N SER A 103 -14.20 8.94 11.94
CA SER A 103 -13.74 8.14 13.07
C SER A 103 -12.24 8.20 13.25
N LYS A 104 -11.83 8.25 14.51
CA LYS A 104 -10.42 8.25 14.91
C LYS A 104 -9.93 6.83 15.04
N TRP A 105 -8.74 6.59 14.54
CA TRP A 105 -8.09 5.30 14.62
C TRP A 105 -6.80 5.43 15.44
N MET A 106 -6.52 4.40 16.21
CA MET A 106 -5.29 4.26 16.99
C MET A 106 -4.54 3.07 16.43
N VAL A 107 -3.48 3.32 15.66
CA VAL A 107 -2.59 2.25 15.19
C VAL A 107 -1.90 1.63 16.40
N ILE A 108 -2.07 0.32 16.56
CA ILE A 108 -1.50 -0.46 17.66
C ILE A 108 -0.36 -1.37 17.20
N HIS A 109 -0.26 -1.65 15.90
CA HIS A 109 0.81 -2.48 15.32
C HIS A 109 0.95 -2.17 13.83
N SER A 110 2.19 -2.03 13.33
CA SER A 110 2.50 -1.92 11.91
C SER A 110 3.38 -3.10 11.48
N ILE A 111 3.17 -3.59 10.26
CA ILE A 111 3.99 -4.63 9.64
C ILE A 111 4.44 -4.09 8.30
N GLU A 112 5.73 -3.85 8.13
CA GLU A 112 6.29 -3.25 6.93
C GLU A 112 7.08 -4.30 6.14
N GLY A 113 6.52 -4.71 5.00
CA GLY A 113 7.03 -5.83 4.23
C GLY A 113 6.55 -7.19 4.74
N GLY A 114 6.09 -8.03 3.83
CA GLY A 114 5.70 -9.40 4.14
C GLY A 114 4.36 -9.57 4.86
N CYS A 115 3.43 -8.61 4.73
CA CYS A 115 2.02 -8.80 5.12
C CYS A 115 1.12 -8.70 3.87
N PRO A 116 0.09 -9.55 3.70
CA PRO A 116 -0.40 -10.61 4.60
C PRO A 116 0.29 -11.96 4.43
N ALA A 117 1.30 -12.07 3.57
CA ALA A 117 2.17 -13.24 3.48
C ALA A 117 3.63 -12.81 3.32
N ARG A 118 4.52 -13.47 4.07
CA ARG A 118 5.95 -13.20 4.15
C ARG A 118 6.69 -13.90 3.02
N ASN A 119 7.76 -13.27 2.56
CA ASN A 119 8.71 -13.84 1.61
C ASN A 119 8.06 -14.27 0.28
N GLN A 120 6.98 -13.58 -0.11
CA GLN A 120 6.27 -13.84 -1.36
C GLN A 120 6.74 -12.89 -2.45
N LYS A 121 6.96 -13.43 -3.66
CA LYS A 121 7.21 -12.62 -4.87
C LYS A 121 5.94 -12.34 -5.68
N GLY A 122 4.91 -13.15 -5.45
CA GLY A 122 3.62 -13.09 -6.15
C GLY A 122 2.54 -13.67 -5.26
N ASN A 123 1.60 -14.39 -5.87
CA ASN A 123 0.51 -15.00 -5.14
C ASN A 123 0.83 -16.40 -4.60
N LEU A 124 0.06 -16.86 -3.63
CA LEU A 124 0.21 -18.18 -3.04
C LEU A 124 -0.38 -19.27 -3.94
N GLU A 125 0.29 -20.42 -4.03
CA GLU A 125 -0.22 -21.63 -4.69
C GLU A 125 -1.16 -22.45 -3.77
N GLY A 126 -1.17 -22.12 -2.47
CA GLY A 126 -1.92 -22.84 -1.43
C GLY A 126 -2.57 -21.90 -0.43
N HIS A 127 -2.99 -22.44 0.71
CA HIS A 127 -3.57 -21.64 1.79
C HIS A 127 -2.52 -20.71 2.40
N ASN A 128 -2.95 -19.53 2.86
CA ASN A 128 -2.08 -18.67 3.65
C ASN A 128 -1.90 -19.27 5.05
N ALA A 129 -0.67 -19.60 5.42
CA ALA A 129 -0.31 -20.15 6.71
C ALA A 129 0.31 -19.11 7.67
N ASP A 130 0.58 -17.89 7.17
CA ASP A 130 1.21 -16.86 7.98
C ASP A 130 0.26 -16.34 9.06
N LYS A 131 0.84 -16.18 10.26
CA LYS A 131 0.18 -15.55 11.40
C LYS A 131 0.98 -14.34 11.87
N TYR A 132 0.26 -13.34 12.38
CA TYR A 132 0.83 -12.09 12.83
C TYR A 132 0.43 -11.85 14.29
N PRO A 133 1.26 -12.27 15.26
CA PRO A 133 0.97 -12.03 16.66
C PRO A 133 1.11 -10.54 16.99
N PHE A 134 0.09 -9.98 17.63
CA PHE A 134 0.10 -8.62 18.16
C PHE A 134 -0.53 -8.60 19.54
N LYS A 135 -0.44 -7.47 20.24
CA LYS A 135 -1.02 -7.29 21.58
C LYS A 135 -1.83 -6.02 21.64
N ILE A 136 -2.86 -6.00 22.49
CA ILE A 136 -3.48 -4.74 22.91
C ILE A 136 -2.52 -4.06 23.89
N PRO A 137 -1.95 -2.90 23.54
CA PRO A 137 -0.87 -2.29 24.29
C PRO A 137 -1.37 -1.62 25.58
N ALA A 138 -0.46 -1.48 26.54
CA ALA A 138 -0.72 -0.68 27.74
C ALA A 138 -0.98 0.79 27.32
N GLY A 139 -2.14 1.32 27.69
CA GLY A 139 -2.60 2.65 27.26
C GLY A 139 -3.99 2.65 26.64
N ILE A 140 -4.42 1.50 26.09
CA ILE A 140 -5.81 1.28 25.66
C ILE A 140 -6.66 0.96 26.89
N ALA A 141 -7.80 1.65 27.02
CA ALA A 141 -8.74 1.39 28.11
C ALA A 141 -9.58 0.13 27.81
N PRO A 142 -9.99 -0.66 28.82
CA PRO A 142 -10.98 -1.71 28.62
C PRO A 142 -12.28 -1.16 28.04
N GLY A 143 -12.91 -1.90 27.13
CA GLY A 143 -14.12 -1.50 26.43
C GLY A 143 -14.28 -2.22 25.08
N ASP A 144 -15.36 -1.91 24.38
CA ASP A 144 -15.60 -2.43 23.04
C ASP A 144 -14.94 -1.51 22.00
N TYR A 145 -14.33 -2.12 20.98
CA TYR A 145 -13.63 -1.44 19.91
C TYR A 145 -13.94 -2.10 18.57
N VAL A 146 -13.74 -1.33 17.50
CA VAL A 146 -13.57 -1.88 16.15
C VAL A 146 -12.08 -2.00 15.86
N PHE A 147 -11.63 -3.23 15.60
CA PHE A 147 -10.33 -3.52 15.03
C PHE A 147 -10.38 -3.32 13.53
N ALA A 148 -9.39 -2.65 12.96
CA ALA A 148 -9.16 -2.56 11.52
C ALA A 148 -7.83 -3.18 11.14
N TRP A 149 -7.86 -4.04 10.14
CA TRP A 149 -6.70 -4.41 9.34
C TRP A 149 -6.73 -3.60 8.06
N ILE A 150 -5.63 -2.92 7.75
CA ILE A 150 -5.39 -2.33 6.43
C ILE A 150 -4.23 -3.04 5.75
N TRP A 151 -4.26 -3.10 4.42
CA TRP A 151 -3.17 -3.66 3.63
C TRP A 151 -2.96 -2.89 2.32
N LEU A 152 -1.68 -2.58 2.08
CA LEU A 152 -1.18 -1.97 0.87
C LEU A 152 -0.27 -2.98 0.19
N ALA A 153 -0.74 -3.50 -0.94
CA ALA A 153 -0.04 -4.52 -1.70
C ALA A 153 1.30 -4.02 -2.25
N ARG A 154 2.31 -4.90 -2.30
CA ARG A 154 3.61 -4.60 -2.91
C ARG A 154 3.53 -4.57 -4.43
N VAL A 155 2.73 -5.47 -5.01
CA VAL A 155 2.58 -5.68 -6.45
C VAL A 155 1.10 -5.56 -6.81
N GLY A 156 0.78 -5.11 -8.01
CA GLY A 156 -0.60 -4.98 -8.45
C GLY A 156 -0.69 -4.26 -9.78
N GLY A 157 -1.86 -4.32 -10.43
CA GLY A 157 -2.14 -3.58 -11.66
C GLY A 157 -2.37 -2.08 -11.39
N GLN A 158 -2.95 -1.75 -10.24
CA GLN A 158 -3.12 -0.40 -9.75
C GLN A 158 -2.89 -0.33 -8.23
N PRO A 159 -2.64 0.86 -7.67
CA PRO A 159 -2.56 1.04 -6.21
C PRO A 159 -3.93 0.78 -5.57
N GLU A 160 -3.96 -0.11 -4.59
CA GLU A 160 -5.19 -0.55 -3.91
C GLU A 160 -5.07 -0.33 -2.41
N TYR A 161 -6.21 -0.19 -1.73
CA TYR A 161 -6.28 -0.05 -0.28
C TYR A 161 -7.25 -1.10 0.25
N TYR A 162 -6.74 -2.14 0.91
CA TYR A 162 -7.58 -3.17 1.50
C TYR A 162 -7.89 -2.79 2.95
N MET A 163 -9.12 -3.03 3.38
CA MET A 163 -9.53 -2.83 4.77
C MET A 163 -10.62 -3.82 5.17
N ASN A 164 -10.41 -4.53 6.28
CA ASN A 164 -11.47 -5.28 6.95
C ASN A 164 -11.56 -4.86 8.42
N CYS A 165 -12.77 -4.92 8.97
CA CYS A 165 -13.03 -4.54 10.35
C CYS A 165 -13.66 -5.69 11.13
N ALA A 166 -13.30 -5.80 12.41
CA ALA A 166 -13.78 -6.81 13.32
C ALA A 166 -14.19 -6.19 14.67
N PRO A 167 -15.29 -6.66 15.27
CA PRO A 167 -15.64 -6.28 16.64
C PRO A 167 -14.72 -6.99 17.64
N ILE A 168 -14.13 -6.22 18.55
CA ILE A 168 -13.32 -6.76 19.65
C ILE A 168 -13.78 -6.18 20.99
N THR A 169 -13.62 -6.96 22.06
CA THR A 169 -13.83 -6.51 23.44
C THR A 169 -12.52 -6.59 24.19
N VAL A 170 -11.98 -5.42 24.54
CA VAL A 170 -10.74 -5.29 25.31
C VAL A 170 -11.07 -5.41 26.79
N THR A 171 -10.50 -6.42 27.45
CA THR A 171 -10.64 -6.61 28.90
C THR A 171 -9.41 -6.10 29.65
N GLY A 172 -9.57 -5.85 30.95
CA GLY A 172 -8.46 -5.42 31.81
C GLY A 172 -7.30 -6.42 31.79
N ALA A 173 -6.07 -5.93 31.96
CA ALA A 173 -4.90 -6.79 32.02
C ALA A 173 -5.10 -7.92 33.05
N LYS A 174 -4.78 -9.16 32.66
CA LYS A 174 -4.73 -10.29 33.61
C LYS A 174 -3.79 -9.86 34.75
N LYS A 175 -4.22 -10.03 36.01
CA LYS A 175 -3.52 -9.51 37.21
C LYS A 175 -2.09 -10.06 37.30
N SER A 176 -1.14 -9.43 36.61
CA SER A 176 0.26 -9.42 36.99
C SER A 176 0.45 -8.30 38.00
N LYS A 177 1.30 -8.52 39.01
CA LYS A 177 1.57 -7.61 40.13
C LYS A 177 2.20 -6.29 39.65
N MET A 178 1.47 -5.45 38.93
CA MET A 178 1.92 -4.11 38.54
C MET A 178 1.32 -3.10 39.51
N LYS A 179 2.22 -2.44 40.25
CA LYS A 179 1.97 -1.44 41.29
C LYS A 179 1.02 -0.35 40.77
N LYS A 180 -0.06 -0.09 41.51
CA LYS A 180 -0.94 1.07 41.31
C LYS A 180 -0.11 2.34 41.44
N THR A 181 0.27 2.96 40.33
CA THR A 181 0.65 4.37 40.30
C THR A 181 -0.54 5.22 39.87
N ARG A 182 -0.68 6.32 40.60
CA ARG A 182 -1.91 7.08 40.87
C ARG A 182 -2.18 8.09 39.76
N ARG A 183 -3.47 8.16 39.38
CA ARG A 183 -4.27 9.27 38.83
C ARG A 183 -3.57 10.51 38.24
N GLN A 184 -3.93 10.78 36.98
CA GLN A 184 -4.61 12.00 36.53
C GLN A 184 -4.01 13.33 37.01
N PHE A 185 -3.06 13.83 36.22
CA PHE A 185 -3.08 15.13 35.57
C PHE A 185 -2.20 14.96 34.34
N VAL A 186 -2.75 15.10 33.13
CA VAL A 186 -1.87 15.09 31.96
C VAL A 186 -2.22 16.16 30.95
N ASP A 187 -1.36 17.18 31.01
CA ASP A 187 -1.09 18.21 30.03
C ASP A 187 -0.88 17.66 28.63
N ARG A 188 -1.07 18.55 27.65
CA ARG A 188 -0.82 18.40 26.20
C ARG A 188 0.36 17.47 25.85
N ARG A 189 1.43 17.46 26.65
CA ARG A 189 2.61 16.58 26.50
C ARG A 189 2.29 15.08 26.43
N ALA A 190 1.38 14.52 27.22
CA ALA A 190 1.02 13.11 27.02
C ALA A 190 -0.19 12.87 26.12
N SER A 191 -0.80 13.93 25.57
CA SER A 191 -1.57 13.74 24.34
C SER A 191 -0.63 13.54 23.15
N LEU A 192 0.50 14.26 23.09
CA LEU A 192 1.53 14.07 22.06
C LEU A 192 2.22 12.71 22.22
N ALA A 193 2.67 12.36 23.42
CA ALA A 193 3.27 11.03 23.65
C ALA A 193 2.30 9.88 23.33
N ARG A 194 0.99 10.06 23.55
CA ARG A 194 -0.02 9.06 23.13
C ARG A 194 -0.22 9.00 21.62
N ARG A 195 -0.07 10.11 20.89
CA ARG A 195 -0.11 10.10 19.42
C ARG A 195 1.14 9.47 18.82
N GLU A 196 2.31 9.71 19.41
CA GLU A 196 3.54 9.01 19.03
C GLU A 196 3.41 7.50 19.30
N GLN A 197 2.73 7.14 20.39
CA GLN A 197 2.48 5.74 20.74
C GLN A 197 1.43 5.08 19.84
N PHE A 198 0.33 5.80 19.56
CA PHE A 198 -0.82 5.34 18.79
C PHE A 198 -1.18 6.40 17.73
N PRO A 199 -0.44 6.43 16.60
CA PRO A 199 -0.75 7.37 15.53
C PRO A 199 -2.09 7.04 14.88
N GLU A 200 -2.58 7.99 14.07
CA GLU A 200 -3.75 7.75 13.22
C GLU A 200 -3.43 6.75 12.10
N LEU A 201 -4.48 6.12 11.56
CA LEU A 201 -4.39 5.12 10.51
C LEU A 201 -3.88 5.74 9.21
N PHE A 202 -2.86 5.14 8.58
CA PHE A 202 -2.39 5.56 7.26
C PHE A 202 -3.48 5.40 6.19
N MET A 203 -3.62 6.36 5.29
CA MET A 203 -4.63 6.34 4.23
C MET A 203 -4.00 6.65 2.87
N ALA A 204 -4.28 5.84 1.85
CA ALA A 204 -3.81 6.08 0.48
C ALA A 204 -4.74 5.42 -0.54
N ASN A 205 -4.61 5.78 -1.81
CA ASN A 205 -5.27 5.15 -2.96
C ASN A 205 -6.81 5.25 -2.98
N ILE A 206 -7.43 5.99 -2.05
CA ILE A 206 -8.89 6.13 -1.90
C ILE A 206 -9.36 7.56 -2.20
N GLY A 207 -8.73 8.19 -3.19
CA GLY A 207 -9.12 9.48 -3.74
C GLY A 207 -9.03 10.62 -2.73
N GLU A 208 -10.05 11.48 -2.71
CA GLU A 208 -10.11 12.65 -1.83
C GLU A 208 -10.12 12.27 -0.34
N VAL A 209 -10.60 11.07 0.01
CA VAL A 209 -10.61 10.59 1.40
C VAL A 209 -9.19 10.48 1.95
N ALA A 210 -8.21 10.16 1.11
CA ALA A 210 -6.79 10.14 1.45
C ALA A 210 -6.04 11.43 1.04
N GLY A 211 -6.76 12.51 0.70
CA GLY A 211 -6.16 13.75 0.23
C GLY A 211 -5.29 13.60 -1.02
N GLY A 212 -5.58 12.60 -1.87
CA GLY A 212 -4.77 12.29 -3.06
C GLY A 212 -3.47 11.52 -2.77
N CYS A 213 -3.21 11.11 -1.52
CA CYS A 213 -2.05 10.28 -1.20
C CYS A 213 -2.11 8.94 -1.95
N THR A 214 -1.01 8.54 -2.57
CA THR A 214 -0.91 7.31 -3.37
C THR A 214 0.38 6.56 -3.09
N THR A 215 0.27 5.24 -3.13
CA THR A 215 1.40 4.30 -3.03
C THR A 215 1.97 3.90 -4.40
N GLY A 216 1.51 4.51 -5.50
CA GLY A 216 1.84 4.08 -6.86
C GLY A 216 3.34 4.04 -7.20
N LYS A 217 4.15 4.95 -6.64
CA LYS A 217 5.61 4.89 -6.82
C LYS A 217 6.23 3.62 -6.19
N ALA A 218 5.74 3.23 -5.01
CA ALA A 218 6.19 2.01 -4.33
C ALA A 218 5.74 0.76 -5.08
N LEU A 219 4.48 0.75 -5.56
CA LEU A 219 3.92 -0.32 -6.39
C LEU A 219 4.71 -0.52 -7.70
N ASN A 220 5.01 0.57 -8.40
CA ASN A 220 5.80 0.54 -9.65
C ASN A 220 7.22 0.02 -9.40
N ALA A 221 7.82 0.38 -8.27
CA ALA A 221 9.11 -0.15 -7.84
C ALA A 221 9.03 -1.59 -7.31
N ARG A 222 7.82 -2.10 -7.03
CA ARG A 222 7.55 -3.39 -6.37
C ARG A 222 8.22 -3.51 -5.01
N ILE A 223 8.20 -2.41 -4.24
CA ILE A 223 8.81 -2.30 -2.91
C ILE A 223 7.69 -2.07 -1.89
N PRO A 224 7.64 -2.81 -0.77
CA PRO A 224 6.65 -2.58 0.28
C PRO A 224 6.90 -1.22 0.94
N ILE A 225 5.84 -0.62 1.46
CA ILE A 225 5.92 0.74 2.02
C ILE A 225 6.42 0.75 3.46
N ALA A 226 7.20 1.75 3.83
CA ALA A 226 7.35 2.18 5.21
C ALA A 226 6.31 3.27 5.49
N PHE A 227 5.55 3.12 6.56
CA PHE A 227 4.55 4.11 6.97
C PHE A 227 5.26 5.35 7.51
N PRO A 228 4.75 6.56 7.25
CA PRO A 228 5.30 7.78 7.86
C PRO A 228 5.16 7.76 9.39
N ASN A 229 4.03 7.21 9.87
CA ASN A 229 3.71 7.09 11.30
C ASN A 229 3.39 5.63 11.65
N PRO A 230 4.40 4.76 11.80
CA PRO A 230 4.17 3.33 12.05
C PRO A 230 3.79 3.02 13.52
N GLY A 231 3.95 3.98 14.42
CA GLY A 231 3.82 3.79 15.87
C GLY A 231 5.05 3.11 16.47
N ILE A 232 4.94 2.63 17.71
CA ILE A 232 6.07 2.05 18.44
C ILE A 232 6.16 0.51 18.35
N TYR A 233 5.14 -0.14 17.81
CA TYR A 233 5.10 -1.60 17.62
C TYR A 233 5.15 -1.87 16.12
N VAL A 234 6.34 -2.21 15.62
CA VAL A 234 6.61 -2.35 14.19
C VAL A 234 7.38 -3.64 13.95
N ASP A 235 6.88 -4.47 13.06
CA ASP A 235 7.59 -5.65 12.57
C ASP A 235 8.10 -5.41 11.14
N HIS A 236 9.30 -5.92 10.87
CA HIS A 236 9.88 -5.98 9.52
C HIS A 236 10.23 -7.42 9.14
N PRO A 237 9.24 -8.29 8.87
CA PRO A 237 9.47 -9.69 8.55
C PRO A 237 10.45 -9.94 7.39
N GLU A 238 10.56 -8.99 6.46
CA GLU A 238 11.47 -9.05 5.31
C GLU A 238 12.65 -8.07 5.42
N GLY A 239 12.88 -7.49 6.61
CA GLY A 239 13.91 -6.49 6.87
C GLY A 239 13.48 -5.05 6.56
N ALA A 240 14.22 -4.08 7.13
CA ALA A 240 13.90 -2.65 7.03
C ALA A 240 14.68 -1.91 5.94
N GLU A 241 15.69 -2.56 5.34
CA GLU A 241 16.64 -1.91 4.41
C GLU A 241 16.02 -1.56 3.05
N ASN A 242 14.97 -2.30 2.64
CA ASN A 242 14.33 -2.14 1.32
C ASN A 242 12.84 -1.79 1.46
N LEU A 243 12.57 -0.72 2.20
CA LEU A 243 11.22 -0.16 2.34
C LEU A 243 11.11 1.17 1.60
N TYR A 244 10.02 1.35 0.87
CA TYR A 244 9.72 2.61 0.20
C TYR A 244 9.16 3.60 1.23
N LYS A 245 9.91 4.64 1.55
CA LYS A 245 9.48 5.71 2.46
C LYS A 245 8.33 6.50 1.83
N GLN A 246 7.13 6.38 2.39
CA GLN A 246 5.98 7.12 1.88
C GLN A 246 6.12 8.62 2.16
N PRO A 247 5.94 9.48 1.14
CA PRO A 247 6.07 10.94 1.31
C PRO A 247 4.81 11.59 1.90
N CYS A 248 3.70 10.84 1.98
CA CYS A 248 2.41 11.30 2.50
C CYS A 248 1.84 10.24 3.44
N ASP A 249 0.99 10.68 4.39
CA ASP A 249 0.21 9.78 5.26
C ASP A 249 -1.24 9.64 4.79
N GLY A 250 -1.75 10.68 4.11
CA GLY A 250 -3.10 10.77 3.55
C GLY A 250 -4.24 10.83 4.56
N ASN A 251 -3.99 10.56 5.83
CA ASN A 251 -4.99 10.80 6.88
C ASN A 251 -4.91 12.27 7.35
N PRO A 252 -5.99 13.06 7.21
CA PRO A 252 -6.00 14.47 7.62
C PRO A 252 -5.82 14.65 9.15
N ARG A 253 -5.97 13.58 9.94
CA ARG A 253 -5.82 13.57 11.40
C ARG A 253 -4.42 13.14 11.87
N ALA A 254 -3.56 12.62 11.00
CA ALA A 254 -2.22 12.14 11.37
C ALA A 254 -1.28 13.25 11.90
N GLY A 255 -1.66 14.52 11.74
CA GLY A 255 -0.75 15.64 11.96
C GLY A 255 0.27 15.72 10.82
N SER A 256 0.96 16.85 10.72
CA SER A 256 2.04 16.98 9.74
C SER A 256 3.15 15.96 10.05
N PRO A 257 3.73 15.28 9.04
CA PRO A 257 4.99 14.57 9.24
C PRO A 257 5.98 15.55 9.87
N ALA A 258 6.70 15.12 10.90
CA ALA A 258 7.84 15.90 11.36
C ALA A 258 8.83 15.98 10.18
N GLU A 259 8.92 17.13 9.52
CA GLU A 259 10.02 17.40 8.60
C GLU A 259 11.33 17.14 9.35
N PRO A 260 12.35 16.53 8.71
CA PRO A 260 13.70 16.64 9.22
C PRO A 260 14.01 18.14 9.27
N GLY A 261 14.05 18.71 10.48
CA GLY A 261 14.40 20.11 10.66
C GLY A 261 15.74 20.39 9.96
N PRO A 262 15.94 21.60 9.41
CA PRO A 262 17.20 21.96 8.78
C PRO A 262 18.32 21.72 9.79
N GLY A 263 19.34 20.97 9.37
CA GLY A 263 20.40 20.44 10.21
C GLY A 263 20.89 21.47 11.23
N VAL A 264 20.56 21.23 12.50
CA VAL A 264 21.19 21.93 13.61
C VAL A 264 22.58 21.32 13.72
N GLY A 265 23.58 22.16 13.47
CA GLY A 265 24.99 21.79 13.41
C GLY A 265 25.45 20.98 14.61
N SER A 266 26.50 20.19 14.36
CA SER A 266 27.25 19.43 15.35
C SER A 266 27.47 20.24 16.63
N PRO A 267 27.24 19.67 17.82
CA PRO A 267 27.67 20.32 19.04
C PRO A 267 29.20 20.41 19.05
N SER A 268 29.67 21.64 19.03
CA SER A 268 31.06 22.00 19.29
C SER A 268 31.46 21.50 20.68
N SER A 269 32.63 20.88 20.77
CA SER A 269 33.25 20.51 22.05
C SER A 269 33.48 21.74 22.92
N PRO A 270 33.35 21.65 24.26
CA PRO A 270 33.59 22.80 25.13
C PRO A 270 35.07 23.19 25.16
N ALA A 271 35.33 24.47 24.97
CA ALA A 271 36.60 25.11 25.29
C ALA A 271 36.86 25.08 26.81
N GLY A 272 38.14 24.98 27.16
CA GLY A 272 38.62 24.62 28.49
C GLY A 272 38.34 25.60 29.63
N THR A 273 38.25 25.02 30.83
CA THR A 273 38.41 25.71 32.11
C THR A 273 39.55 25.05 32.86
N ALA A 274 40.46 25.89 33.34
CA ALA A 274 41.71 25.55 34.00
C ALA A 274 41.51 24.71 35.29
N ALA A 275 42.49 23.84 35.55
CA ALA A 275 42.62 23.01 36.74
C ALA A 275 43.03 23.83 37.98
N PRO A 276 42.64 23.40 39.21
CA PRO A 276 43.43 23.64 40.39
C PRO A 276 44.37 22.44 40.67
N THR A 277 45.59 22.82 41.03
CA THR A 277 46.77 22.05 41.42
C THR A 277 46.50 21.01 42.53
N PRO A 278 47.11 19.81 42.49
CA PRO A 278 47.38 19.03 43.68
C PRO A 278 48.87 19.09 44.05
N THR A 279 49.12 19.31 45.33
CA THR A 279 50.42 19.30 46.00
C THR A 279 50.99 17.88 46.02
N VAL A 280 52.27 17.74 45.67
CA VAL A 280 53.06 16.51 45.75
C VAL A 280 53.56 16.29 47.18
N VAL A 281 53.44 15.07 47.72
CA VAL A 281 54.43 14.49 48.63
C VAL A 281 54.55 12.97 48.40
N ASP A 282 55.68 12.61 47.78
CA ASP A 282 56.59 11.46 47.96
C ASP A 282 56.13 10.04 48.35
N GLY A 283 56.79 9.02 47.74
CA GLY A 283 56.78 7.64 48.24
C GLY A 283 56.78 6.48 47.22
N THR A 284 57.83 6.35 46.41
CA THR A 284 58.51 5.11 45.93
C THR A 284 57.80 3.74 45.97
N VAL A 285 57.71 3.02 44.83
CA VAL A 285 58.30 1.67 44.52
C VAL A 285 58.00 1.30 43.03
N VAL A 286 59.05 0.92 42.29
CA VAL A 286 59.12 0.25 40.95
C VAL A 286 59.73 -1.17 41.23
N PRO A 287 59.67 -2.28 40.42
CA PRO A 287 59.54 -2.48 38.95
C PRO A 287 58.48 -3.55 38.52
N THR A 288 58.19 -3.86 37.25
CA THR A 288 59.09 -4.54 36.27
C THR A 288 58.45 -4.69 34.87
N ALA A 289 59.25 -4.35 33.84
CA ALA A 289 59.42 -4.85 32.44
C ALA A 289 58.20 -5.18 31.54
N SER A 290 58.02 -4.45 30.41
CA SER A 290 58.51 -4.73 29.02
C SER A 290 57.47 -5.51 28.19
N SER A 291 57.02 -5.11 26.99
CA SER A 291 57.73 -4.86 25.72
C SER A 291 56.80 -4.14 24.69
N VAL A 292 57.17 -2.97 24.12
CA VAL A 292 57.57 -2.66 22.70
C VAL A 292 56.73 -3.31 21.56
N PHE A 293 56.27 -2.67 20.46
CA PHE A 293 56.85 -1.67 19.54
C PHE A 293 55.81 -0.96 18.59
N LEU A 294 56.16 0.27 18.14
CA LEU A 294 56.00 0.99 16.83
C LEU A 294 54.57 1.23 16.26
N SER A 295 54.04 2.44 16.03
CA SER A 295 54.49 3.70 15.37
C SER A 295 54.65 3.65 13.83
N SER A 296 53.79 4.39 13.12
CA SER A 296 54.17 5.08 11.87
C SER A 296 53.34 6.35 11.65
N THR A 297 54.07 7.47 11.71
CA THR A 297 53.71 8.85 11.37
C THR A 297 53.76 9.11 9.87
N PHE A 298 52.91 10.00 9.33
CA PHE A 298 53.29 10.91 8.24
C PHE A 298 52.57 12.25 8.41
N SER A 299 53.33 13.34 8.34
CA SER A 299 52.89 14.74 8.36
C SER A 299 53.41 15.47 7.10
N SER A 300 52.63 16.48 6.70
CA SER A 300 53.03 17.75 6.03
C SER A 300 53.34 17.76 4.53
N SER A 301 52.72 18.71 3.79
CA SER A 301 53.37 19.98 3.36
C SER A 301 52.44 20.90 2.55
N ASP A 302 52.64 22.20 2.76
CA ASP A 302 52.06 23.41 2.13
C ASP A 302 52.26 23.59 0.61
N MET A 303 51.44 24.46 -0.03
CA MET A 303 51.91 25.74 -0.64
C MET A 303 50.79 26.59 -1.29
N LEU A 304 50.77 27.87 -0.85
CA LEU A 304 50.45 29.18 -1.48
C LEU A 304 49.67 29.32 -2.82
N GLY A 305 48.81 30.36 -2.87
CA GLY A 305 48.65 31.18 -4.10
C GLY A 305 47.43 32.12 -4.22
N THR A 306 47.53 33.31 -3.62
CA THR A 306 47.13 34.66 -4.16
C THR A 306 45.67 35.13 -4.36
N LYS A 307 45.46 36.40 -3.95
CA LYS A 307 44.25 37.29 -3.99
C LYS A 307 44.52 38.50 -4.91
N PRO A 308 43.50 39.22 -5.44
CA PRO A 308 43.16 40.59 -4.98
C PRO A 308 41.61 40.83 -4.90
N VAL A 309 40.99 41.47 -3.89
CA VAL A 309 40.78 42.94 -3.60
C VAL A 309 40.16 43.66 -4.84
N SER A 310 38.99 44.32 -4.86
CA SER A 310 38.40 45.28 -3.90
C SER A 310 36.93 45.71 -4.23
N THR A 311 36.15 46.03 -3.18
CA THR A 311 35.15 47.14 -2.99
C THR A 311 34.00 47.45 -3.97
N ASN A 312 32.74 47.39 -3.48
CA ASN A 312 31.90 48.58 -3.11
C ASN A 312 30.44 48.20 -2.74
N SER A 313 29.96 48.69 -1.60
CA SER A 313 28.52 48.87 -1.28
C SER A 313 27.99 50.19 -1.87
N PRO A 314 26.67 50.37 -1.96
CA PRO A 314 26.06 51.30 -1.00
C PRO A 314 24.69 50.87 -0.45
N THR A 315 24.39 51.44 0.71
CA THR A 315 23.12 51.48 1.44
C THR A 315 22.21 52.59 0.89
N THR A 316 20.88 52.38 0.77
CA THR A 316 19.86 53.42 1.05
C THR A 316 18.44 52.86 1.17
N MET A 317 17.57 53.62 1.84
CA MET A 317 16.31 53.26 2.50
C MET A 317 15.04 53.36 1.63
N SER A 318 13.96 52.75 2.16
CA SER A 318 12.57 53.26 2.25
C SER A 318 11.71 53.39 0.98
N ALA A 319 10.59 52.65 0.92
CA ALA A 319 9.22 53.18 1.05
C ALA A 319 8.15 52.20 0.52
N GLU A 320 7.08 52.08 1.30
CA GLU A 320 5.76 51.49 1.00
C GLU A 320 4.95 52.40 0.06
N PRO A 321 3.96 51.84 -0.68
CA PRO A 321 2.69 52.57 -0.78
C PRO A 321 1.41 51.71 -0.71
N SER A 322 0.56 52.09 0.23
CA SER A 322 -0.90 52.27 0.25
C SER A 322 -1.85 51.66 -0.81
N LEU A 323 -2.93 51.11 -0.24
CA LEU A 323 -4.29 50.76 -0.74
C LEU A 323 -5.02 51.86 -1.55
N PRO A 324 -5.97 51.47 -2.41
CA PRO A 324 -7.24 52.20 -2.48
C PRO A 324 -8.48 51.29 -2.41
N THR A 325 -9.50 51.85 -1.75
CA THR A 325 -10.87 51.39 -1.58
C THR A 325 -11.70 51.62 -2.84
N GLY A 326 -12.65 50.72 -3.17
CA GLY A 326 -13.91 51.12 -3.80
C GLY A 326 -14.48 50.25 -4.93
N LEU A 327 -15.69 49.71 -4.64
CA LEU A 327 -16.85 49.48 -5.51
C LEU A 327 -17.01 48.11 -6.23
N CYS A 328 -18.09 47.42 -5.84
CA CYS A 328 -18.67 46.23 -6.49
C CYS A 328 -19.31 46.53 -7.86
N PRO A 329 -19.30 45.53 -8.76
CA PRO A 329 -20.45 45.24 -9.63
C PRO A 329 -20.97 43.80 -9.49
N ALA A 330 -22.24 43.60 -9.87
CA ALA A 330 -23.08 42.41 -9.72
C ALA A 330 -22.58 41.12 -10.41
N PRO A 331 -23.07 39.92 -10.02
CA PRO A 331 -22.60 38.66 -10.61
C PRO A 331 -23.27 38.36 -11.96
N ILE A 332 -22.45 38.01 -12.94
CA ILE A 332 -22.84 37.45 -14.23
C ILE A 332 -22.73 35.93 -14.12
N ILE A 333 -23.83 35.21 -14.36
CA ILE A 333 -23.84 33.74 -14.43
C ILE A 333 -23.21 33.34 -15.77
N SER A 334 -22.09 32.62 -15.72
CA SER A 334 -21.51 31.93 -16.88
C SER A 334 -21.45 30.43 -16.58
N THR A 335 -22.27 29.67 -17.29
CA THR A 335 -22.23 28.20 -17.33
C THR A 335 -21.10 27.76 -18.24
N VAL A 336 -20.09 27.09 -17.68
CA VAL A 336 -19.02 26.41 -18.43
C VAL A 336 -19.27 24.91 -18.34
N THR A 337 -19.67 24.30 -19.45
CA THR A 337 -19.62 22.86 -19.66
C THR A 337 -18.20 22.48 -20.06
N ASN A 338 -17.46 21.83 -19.17
CA ASN A 338 -16.19 21.20 -19.47
C ASN A 338 -16.44 19.71 -19.75
N GLU A 339 -16.31 19.29 -21.00
CA GLU A 339 -16.11 17.89 -21.34
C GLU A 339 -14.66 17.51 -21.01
N ILE A 340 -14.48 16.56 -20.11
CA ILE A 340 -13.17 16.05 -19.71
C ILE A 340 -12.97 14.70 -20.40
N THR A 341 -12.11 14.68 -21.42
CA THR A 341 -11.63 13.44 -22.05
C THR A 341 -10.42 12.94 -21.26
N VAL A 342 -10.49 11.72 -20.70
CA VAL A 342 -9.40 11.10 -19.93
C VAL A 342 -8.75 10.02 -20.78
N THR A 343 -7.51 10.24 -21.21
CA THR A 343 -6.71 9.24 -21.93
C THR A 343 -5.86 8.45 -20.94
N VAL A 344 -6.10 7.14 -20.82
CA VAL A 344 -5.29 6.23 -19.99
C VAL A 344 -4.33 5.45 -20.90
N THR A 345 -3.03 5.65 -20.72
CA THR A 345 -1.97 4.90 -21.42
C THR A 345 -1.46 3.77 -20.52
N ALA A 346 -1.46 2.54 -21.02
CA ALA A 346 -0.92 1.37 -20.33
C ALA A 346 0.37 0.92 -21.01
N THR A 347 1.47 0.83 -20.27
CA THR A 347 2.78 0.39 -20.78
C THR A 347 3.02 -1.08 -20.43
N ILE A 348 3.29 -1.92 -21.45
CA ILE A 348 3.55 -3.36 -21.26
C ILE A 348 5.04 -3.66 -21.50
N ILE A 349 5.70 -4.29 -20.52
CA ILE A 349 7.09 -4.78 -20.61
C ILE A 349 7.07 -6.20 -21.17
N SER A 350 7.68 -6.40 -22.34
CA SER A 350 7.81 -7.70 -23.01
C SER A 350 8.98 -8.50 -22.43
N ILE A 351 8.72 -9.72 -21.95
CA ILE A 351 9.77 -10.69 -21.58
C ILE A 351 9.78 -11.77 -22.67
N SER A 352 10.88 -11.88 -23.39
CA SER A 352 11.08 -12.86 -24.46
C SER A 352 11.50 -14.21 -23.85
N VAL A 353 10.70 -15.26 -24.05
CA VAL A 353 11.09 -16.65 -23.77
C VAL A 353 11.34 -17.35 -25.10
N THR A 354 12.58 -17.77 -25.32
CA THR A 354 13.04 -18.47 -26.52
C THR A 354 12.53 -19.91 -26.51
N GLY A 355 11.75 -20.29 -27.53
CA GLY A 355 11.24 -21.64 -27.71
C GLY A 355 12.29 -22.62 -28.22
N SER A 356 12.18 -23.88 -27.80
CA SER A 356 12.88 -25.01 -28.44
C SER A 356 11.86 -25.88 -29.18
N GLN A 357 12.06 -25.98 -30.49
CA GLN A 357 11.28 -26.79 -31.42
C GLN A 357 11.56 -28.28 -31.26
N LEU A 358 10.54 -29.12 -31.45
CA LEU A 358 10.71 -30.50 -31.92
C LEU A 358 9.72 -30.80 -33.05
N VAL A 359 10.27 -31.48 -34.04
CA VAL A 359 9.79 -31.72 -35.41
C VAL A 359 8.88 -32.95 -35.48
N GLY A 360 7.82 -32.89 -36.29
CA GLY A 360 7.01 -34.05 -36.68
C GLY A 360 6.31 -33.86 -38.03
N ARG A 361 6.66 -34.69 -39.02
CA ARG A 361 6.24 -34.72 -40.45
C ARG A 361 4.81 -35.32 -40.64
N PRO A 362 4.16 -35.15 -41.82
CA PRO A 362 2.73 -35.43 -42.04
C PRO A 362 2.45 -36.80 -42.68
N THR A 363 1.20 -37.27 -42.59
CA THR A 363 0.66 -38.39 -43.39
C THR A 363 -0.73 -38.02 -43.92
N ALA A 364 -1.03 -38.40 -45.16
CA ALA A 364 -2.17 -37.94 -45.96
C ALA A 364 -3.33 -38.94 -46.10
N ALA A 365 -4.54 -38.37 -46.31
CA ALA A 365 -5.74 -38.86 -47.04
C ALA A 365 -6.60 -40.02 -46.42
N PRO A 366 -7.92 -40.15 -46.74
CA PRO A 366 -8.64 -39.60 -47.90
C PRO A 366 -10.02 -38.91 -47.67
N THR A 367 -10.49 -38.36 -48.79
CA THR A 367 -11.68 -37.60 -49.18
C THR A 367 -13.06 -38.12 -48.76
N ALA A 368 -13.95 -37.21 -48.36
CA ALA A 368 -15.40 -37.27 -48.65
C ALA A 368 -16.01 -35.85 -48.63
N SER A 369 -16.60 -35.44 -49.76
CA SER A 369 -17.43 -34.22 -49.90
C SER A 369 -18.83 -34.43 -49.29
N PRO A 370 -19.52 -33.36 -48.89
CA PRO A 370 -20.66 -32.96 -49.72
C PRO A 370 -20.85 -31.43 -49.88
N THR A 371 -21.29 -31.09 -51.10
CA THR A 371 -22.27 -30.08 -51.56
C THR A 371 -22.42 -28.72 -50.84
N ALA A 372 -22.17 -27.67 -51.62
CA ALA A 372 -22.32 -26.25 -51.32
C ALA A 372 -23.76 -25.70 -51.48
N SER A 373 -24.06 -24.64 -50.72
CA SER A 373 -25.05 -23.57 -51.01
C SER A 373 -24.69 -22.33 -50.18
N PRO A 374 -25.10 -21.10 -50.53
CA PRO A 374 -24.15 -20.00 -50.74
C PRO A 374 -24.17 -18.89 -49.66
N GLY A 375 -22.98 -18.33 -49.43
CA GLY A 375 -22.77 -16.89 -49.28
C GLY A 375 -23.13 -16.24 -47.94
N ALA A 376 -22.22 -16.34 -46.97
CA ALA A 376 -22.01 -15.27 -45.98
C ALA A 376 -20.54 -14.83 -46.10
N PRO A 377 -20.23 -13.52 -46.11
CA PRO A 377 -18.86 -13.07 -46.28
C PRO A 377 -18.02 -13.50 -45.08
N GLU A 378 -16.98 -14.29 -45.35
CA GLU A 378 -15.89 -14.54 -44.42
C GLU A 378 -15.25 -13.18 -44.07
N PRO A 379 -15.18 -12.79 -42.78
CA PRO A 379 -14.46 -11.58 -42.42
C PRO A 379 -12.97 -11.81 -42.69
N ALA A 380 -12.36 -10.84 -43.37
CA ALA A 380 -10.95 -10.82 -43.74
C ALA A 380 -10.04 -11.20 -42.55
N PRO A 381 -8.84 -11.76 -42.82
CA PRO A 381 -7.85 -11.96 -41.77
C PRO A 381 -7.58 -10.62 -41.09
N VAL A 382 -8.04 -10.49 -39.85
CA VAL A 382 -7.84 -9.28 -39.06
C VAL A 382 -6.36 -9.28 -38.69
N ASN A 383 -5.55 -8.56 -39.47
CA ASN A 383 -4.22 -8.17 -39.02
C ASN A 383 -4.45 -7.32 -37.77
N CYS A 384 -4.09 -7.87 -36.61
CA CYS A 384 -4.04 -7.14 -35.36
C CYS A 384 -2.58 -6.86 -34.98
N THR A 385 -2.34 -5.76 -34.28
CA THR A 385 -1.03 -5.39 -33.80
C THR A 385 -0.75 -6.14 -32.50
N GLU A 386 0.39 -6.82 -32.45
CA GLU A 386 0.77 -7.62 -31.29
C GLU A 386 0.70 -6.79 -29.99
N GLY A 387 0.07 -7.35 -28.95
CA GLY A 387 -0.08 -6.69 -27.66
C GLY A 387 -1.19 -5.64 -27.58
N HIS A 388 -1.87 -5.31 -28.68
CA HIS A 388 -3.01 -4.40 -28.67
C HIS A 388 -4.30 -5.12 -28.25
N LEU A 389 -5.20 -4.32 -27.67
CA LEU A 389 -6.58 -4.66 -27.37
C LEU A 389 -7.46 -4.16 -28.50
N THR A 390 -8.38 -5.00 -28.98
CA THR A 390 -9.38 -4.64 -29.98
C THR A 390 -10.76 -4.70 -29.35
N CYS A 391 -11.44 -3.55 -29.28
CA CYS A 391 -12.86 -3.50 -28.97
C CYS A 391 -13.65 -4.10 -30.14
N LEU A 392 -14.48 -5.12 -29.85
CA LEU A 392 -15.25 -5.81 -30.87
C LEU A 392 -16.48 -4.99 -31.30
N PRO A 393 -17.09 -5.29 -32.46
CA PRO A 393 -18.20 -4.50 -33.00
C PRO A 393 -19.46 -4.45 -32.12
N ASP A 394 -19.57 -5.34 -31.13
CA ASP A 394 -20.69 -5.35 -30.18
C ASP A 394 -20.52 -4.36 -29.01
N GLU A 395 -19.42 -3.60 -28.99
CA GLU A 395 -19.02 -2.62 -27.97
C GLU A 395 -18.96 -3.17 -26.54
N THR A 396 -19.20 -4.47 -26.35
CA THR A 396 -19.37 -5.11 -25.04
C THR A 396 -18.37 -6.22 -24.82
N HIS A 397 -17.60 -6.57 -25.85
CA HIS A 397 -16.48 -7.49 -25.76
C HIS A 397 -15.21 -6.89 -26.37
N PHE A 398 -14.08 -7.41 -25.94
CA PHE A 398 -12.77 -7.10 -26.49
C PHE A 398 -11.95 -8.36 -26.73
N ALA A 399 -10.92 -8.28 -27.56
CA ALA A 399 -9.95 -9.35 -27.76
C ALA A 399 -8.53 -8.79 -27.70
N THR A 400 -7.57 -9.60 -27.24
CA THR A 400 -6.14 -9.26 -27.30
C THR A 400 -5.51 -9.85 -28.54
N CYS A 401 -4.58 -9.14 -29.18
CA CYS A 401 -3.78 -9.70 -30.25
C CYS A 401 -2.58 -10.47 -29.69
N THR A 402 -2.48 -11.76 -30.01
CA THR A 402 -1.33 -12.60 -29.65
C THR A 402 -0.94 -13.51 -30.81
N GLY A 403 0.32 -13.45 -31.23
CA GLY A 403 0.82 -14.13 -32.41
C GLY A 403 0.16 -13.67 -33.71
N GLY A 404 -0.20 -12.38 -33.81
CA GLY A 404 -0.88 -11.79 -34.96
C GLY A 404 -2.32 -12.29 -35.16
N LYS A 405 -2.95 -12.83 -34.10
CA LYS A 405 -4.35 -13.28 -34.10
C LYS A 405 -5.07 -12.75 -32.87
N LEU A 406 -6.33 -12.36 -33.06
CA LEU A 406 -7.20 -12.02 -31.93
C LEU A 406 -7.53 -13.27 -31.12
N THR A 407 -7.47 -13.15 -29.80
CA THR A 407 -7.95 -14.16 -28.85
C THR A 407 -9.47 -14.28 -28.90
N ALA A 408 -10.02 -15.26 -28.17
CA ALA A 408 -11.47 -15.34 -27.97
C ALA A 408 -12.00 -14.02 -27.33
N PRO A 409 -13.20 -13.56 -27.72
CA PRO A 409 -13.87 -12.41 -27.12
C PRO A 409 -13.97 -12.52 -25.59
N GLN A 410 -13.61 -11.46 -24.90
CA GLN A 410 -13.75 -11.31 -23.46
C GLN A 410 -14.75 -10.19 -23.15
N PRO A 411 -15.65 -10.37 -22.17
CA PRO A 411 -16.66 -9.35 -21.87
C PRO A 411 -16.04 -8.13 -21.19
N ILE A 412 -16.59 -6.96 -21.51
CA ILE A 412 -16.40 -5.73 -20.74
C ILE A 412 -17.28 -5.78 -19.50
N ALA A 413 -16.87 -5.06 -18.45
CA ALA A 413 -17.60 -5.00 -17.18
C ALA A 413 -19.07 -4.60 -17.40
N PRO A 414 -20.03 -5.24 -16.71
CA PRO A 414 -21.45 -4.90 -16.83
C PRO A 414 -21.70 -3.39 -16.59
N GLY A 415 -22.49 -2.78 -17.47
CA GLY A 415 -22.79 -1.34 -17.42
C GLY A 415 -21.78 -0.45 -18.16
N PHE A 416 -20.77 -1.03 -18.82
CA PHE A 416 -19.79 -0.32 -19.61
C PHE A 416 -19.72 -0.85 -21.05
N LYS A 417 -19.27 0.00 -21.96
CA LYS A 417 -19.01 -0.31 -23.37
C LYS A 417 -17.67 0.26 -23.81
N CYS A 418 -17.04 -0.34 -24.81
CA CYS A 418 -15.85 0.21 -25.45
C CYS A 418 -16.15 0.86 -26.79
N THR A 419 -15.34 1.84 -27.18
CA THR A 419 -15.33 2.38 -28.54
C THR A 419 -14.65 1.39 -29.48
N ALA A 420 -15.33 0.98 -30.55
CA ALA A 420 -14.80 0.05 -31.55
C ALA A 420 -13.46 0.53 -32.12
N GLY A 421 -12.43 -0.30 -32.07
CA GLY A 421 -11.07 0.07 -32.48
C GLY A 421 -9.99 -0.76 -31.79
N GLU A 422 -8.75 -0.56 -32.24
CA GLU A 422 -7.55 -1.24 -31.72
C GLU A 422 -6.59 -0.21 -31.09
N GLY A 423 -6.02 -0.54 -29.93
CA GLY A 423 -5.08 0.32 -29.19
C GLY A 423 -4.32 -0.42 -28.09
N GLU A 424 -3.34 0.24 -27.47
CA GLU A 424 -2.66 -0.27 -26.25
C GLU A 424 -3.60 -0.32 -25.02
N GLY A 425 -4.82 0.21 -25.17
CA GLY A 425 -5.90 0.20 -24.20
C GLY A 425 -7.26 0.29 -24.90
N LEU A 426 -8.34 0.06 -24.15
CA LEU A 426 -9.71 0.26 -24.62
C LEU A 426 -10.22 1.59 -24.10
N ASP A 427 -10.88 2.35 -24.98
CA ASP A 427 -11.66 3.51 -24.57
C ASP A 427 -13.01 3.02 -24.04
N ILE A 428 -13.20 3.04 -22.72
CA ILE A 428 -14.37 2.47 -22.03
C ILE A 428 -15.23 3.60 -21.47
N SER A 429 -16.53 3.56 -21.78
CA SER A 429 -17.54 4.51 -21.30
C SER A 429 -18.72 3.77 -20.65
N PRO A 430 -19.43 4.38 -19.68
CA PRO A 430 -20.64 3.80 -19.13
C PRO A 430 -21.74 3.73 -20.21
N ILE A 431 -22.53 2.67 -20.19
CA ILE A 431 -23.76 2.57 -20.98
C ILE A 431 -24.76 3.52 -20.34
N VAL A 432 -24.91 4.72 -20.91
CA VAL A 432 -25.92 5.69 -20.45
C VAL A 432 -27.29 5.15 -20.88
N PRO A 433 -28.20 4.79 -19.95
CA PRO A 433 -29.56 4.46 -20.32
C PRO A 433 -30.23 5.73 -20.85
N TYR A 434 -30.68 5.70 -22.11
CA TYR A 434 -31.59 6.71 -22.62
C TYR A 434 -32.89 6.63 -21.79
N PHE A 435 -33.15 7.67 -20.99
CA PHE A 435 -34.44 7.90 -20.34
C PHE A 435 -35.36 8.72 -21.23
#